data_AF-A0A8S0FP78-F1
#
_entry.id   AF-A0A8S0FP78-F1
#
_cell.length_a   1.000
_cell.length_b   1.000
_cell.length_c   1.000
_cell.angle_alpha   90.00
_cell.angle_beta   90.00
_cell.angle_gamma   90.00
#
_symmetry.space_group_name_H-M   'P 1'
#
loop_
_entity.id
_entity.type
_entity.pdbx_description
1 polymer ?
#
loop_
_entity_poly.entity_id
_entity_poly.type
_entity_poly.pdbx_seq_one_letter_code
_entity_poly.pdbx_strand_id
1 'polypeptide(L)'
;MLTLNSQQEYRACETQLRDARRVLIVGGGLIGSELAMDFCRAGKAVTLIDNAASILASLMPPEVSSRLQHRLTEMGVHLLLKSQLQGLEKTDSGILATLDRQRCIEVDAVIAATGLRPETALARRAGLTINRGVCVDSYLQTSNADIYALGGHFRP
;
A
#
# COMPACT_ATOMS: atom_id res chain seq x y z
N MET A 1 -2.20 -12.23 -3.24
CA MET A 1 -1.84 -10.93 -2.62
C MET A 1 -3.12 -10.26 -2.18
N LEU A 2 -3.12 -9.68 -0.98
CA LEU A 2 -4.28 -9.05 -0.35
C LEU A 2 -4.19 -7.53 -0.53
N THR A 3 -5.35 -6.87 -0.61
CA THR A 3 -5.48 -5.41 -0.49
C THR A 3 -6.37 -5.10 0.71
N LEU A 4 -6.19 -3.94 1.33
CA LEU A 4 -6.93 -3.50 2.51
C LEU A 4 -7.47 -2.09 2.30
N ASN A 5 -8.38 -1.92 1.34
CA ASN A 5 -8.97 -0.62 1.00
C ASN A 5 -10.46 -0.47 1.40
N SER A 6 -11.04 -1.49 2.03
CA SER A 6 -12.39 -1.44 2.57
C SER A 6 -12.55 -2.36 3.77
N GLN A 7 -13.55 -2.10 4.61
CA GLN A 7 -13.89 -3.00 5.72
C GLN A 7 -14.26 -4.41 5.22
N GLN A 8 -14.88 -4.50 4.04
CA GLN A 8 -15.23 -5.77 3.42
C GLN A 8 -13.99 -6.56 2.99
N GLU A 9 -13.01 -5.90 2.36
CA GLU A 9 -11.72 -6.53 2.02
C GLU A 9 -11.01 -7.05 3.26
N TYR A 10 -10.95 -6.25 4.33
CA TYR A 10 -10.37 -6.68 5.61
C TYR A 10 -11.08 -7.92 6.17
N ARG A 11 -12.41 -7.88 6.28
CA ARG A 11 -13.19 -9.03 6.78
C ARG A 11 -13.00 -10.29 5.94
N ALA A 12 -12.88 -10.15 4.63
CA ALA A 12 -12.66 -11.27 3.72
C ALA A 12 -11.33 -11.99 3.95
N CYS A 13 -10.32 -11.30 4.49
CA CYS A 13 -8.99 -11.86 4.76
C CYS A 13 -8.60 -11.90 6.24
N GLU A 14 -9.49 -11.52 7.14
CA GLU A 14 -9.23 -11.38 8.59
C GLU A 14 -8.66 -12.67 9.20
N THR A 15 -9.27 -13.83 8.92
CA THR A 15 -8.79 -15.12 9.44
C THR A 15 -7.40 -15.45 8.91
N GLN A 16 -7.15 -15.26 7.60
CA GLN A 16 -5.82 -15.48 7.03
C GLN A 16 -4.78 -14.56 7.67
N LEU A 17 -5.09 -13.28 7.86
CA LEU A 17 -4.18 -12.31 8.47
C LEU A 17 -3.95 -12.59 9.96
N ARG A 18 -4.99 -13.04 10.68
CA ARG A 18 -4.89 -13.43 12.08
C ARG A 18 -3.94 -14.61 12.25
N ASP A 19 -4.07 -15.63 11.40
CA ASP A 19 -3.32 -16.88 11.53
C ASP A 19 -1.90 -16.80 10.93
N ALA A 20 -1.66 -15.87 10.00
CA ALA A 20 -0.33 -15.62 9.42
C ALA A 20 0.70 -15.25 10.50
N ARG A 21 1.88 -15.86 10.46
CA ARG A 21 3.02 -15.54 11.32
C ARG A 21 4.06 -14.68 10.59
N ARG A 22 4.21 -14.87 9.28
CA ARG A 22 5.12 -14.16 8.39
C ARG A 22 4.30 -13.31 7.40
N VAL A 23 4.47 -12.00 7.44
CA VAL A 23 3.74 -11.06 6.58
C VAL A 23 4.71 -10.25 5.74
N LEU A 24 4.53 -10.30 4.42
CA LEU A 24 5.18 -9.37 3.49
C LEU A 24 4.25 -8.21 3.18
N ILE A 25 4.72 -6.99 3.37
CA ILE A 25 4.03 -5.76 2.99
C ILE A 25 4.77 -5.14 1.80
N VAL A 26 4.04 -4.85 0.72
CA VAL A 26 4.56 -4.24 -0.50
C VAL A 26 4.14 -2.79 -0.55
N GLY A 27 5.08 -1.88 -0.31
CA GLY A 27 4.86 -0.44 -0.22
C GLY A 27 5.12 0.10 1.19
N GLY A 28 6.05 1.03 1.31
CA GLY A 28 6.46 1.79 2.49
C GLY A 28 5.86 3.19 2.55
N GLY A 29 4.69 3.39 1.92
CA GLY A 29 3.87 4.58 2.13
C GLY A 29 3.23 4.61 3.53
N LEU A 30 2.29 5.54 3.74
CA LEU A 30 1.61 5.71 5.03
C LEU A 30 0.96 4.41 5.51
N ILE A 31 0.07 3.86 4.68
CA ILE A 31 -0.68 2.62 4.97
C ILE A 31 0.27 1.45 5.24
N GLY A 32 1.30 1.26 4.41
CA GLY A 32 2.24 0.16 4.60
C GLY A 32 3.05 0.27 5.87
N SER A 33 3.44 1.49 6.26
CA SER A 33 4.16 1.75 7.51
C SER A 33 3.29 1.51 8.75
N GLU A 34 2.01 1.91 8.70
CA GLU A 34 1.03 1.64 9.76
C GLU A 34 0.77 0.13 9.91
N LEU A 35 0.50 -0.55 8.80
CA LEU A 35 0.31 -2.01 8.81
C LEU A 35 1.54 -2.74 9.34
N ALA A 36 2.74 -2.32 8.97
CA ALA A 36 3.97 -2.94 9.49
C ALA A 36 4.08 -2.81 11.00
N MET A 37 3.76 -1.63 11.53
CA MET A 37 3.73 -1.35 12.96
C MET A 37 2.71 -2.24 13.69
N ASP A 38 1.50 -2.34 13.16
CA ASP A 38 0.40 -3.09 13.78
C ASP A 38 0.65 -4.60 13.74
N PHE A 39 1.15 -5.15 12.64
CA PHE A 39 1.49 -6.57 12.57
C PHE A 39 2.68 -6.94 13.46
N CYS A 40 3.69 -6.07 13.58
CA CYS A 40 4.78 -6.28 14.54
C CYS A 40 4.26 -6.23 15.98
N ARG A 41 3.39 -5.28 16.33
CA ARG A 41 2.74 -5.23 17.66
C ARG A 41 1.90 -6.48 17.95
N ALA A 42 1.30 -7.07 16.92
CA ALA A 42 0.58 -8.33 17.01
C ALA A 42 1.52 -9.57 17.07
N GLY A 43 2.83 -9.39 17.17
CA GLY A 43 3.81 -10.47 17.34
C GLY A 43 4.18 -11.21 16.05
N LYS A 44 3.90 -10.63 14.87
CA LYS A 44 4.21 -11.26 13.58
C LYS A 44 5.60 -10.86 13.09
N ALA A 45 6.23 -11.75 12.32
CA ALA A 45 7.44 -11.46 11.57
C ALA A 45 7.06 -10.67 10.31
N VAL A 46 7.41 -9.37 10.29
CA VAL A 46 7.04 -8.46 9.20
C VAL A 46 8.25 -8.15 8.34
N THR A 47 8.13 -8.34 7.03
CA THR A 47 9.02 -7.76 6.04
C THR A 47 8.26 -6.71 5.25
N LEU A 48 8.82 -5.52 5.13
CA LEU A 48 8.29 -4.47 4.27
C LEU A 48 9.27 -4.18 3.15
N ILE A 49 8.80 -4.22 1.91
CA ILE A 49 9.57 -3.84 0.73
C ILE A 49 9.05 -2.54 0.14
N ASP A 50 9.94 -1.71 -0.40
CA ASP A 50 9.58 -0.57 -1.25
C ASP A 50 10.67 -0.31 -2.30
N ASN A 51 10.27 0.18 -3.47
CA ASN A 51 11.18 0.58 -4.54
C ASN A 51 11.97 1.86 -4.17
N ALA A 52 11.43 2.69 -3.29
CA ALA A 52 12.03 3.92 -2.80
C ALA A 52 13.21 3.66 -1.87
N ALA A 53 14.05 4.68 -1.72
CA ALA A 53 15.22 4.65 -0.83
C ALA A 53 14.88 4.90 0.65
N SER A 54 13.66 5.33 0.95
CA SER A 54 13.15 5.63 2.29
C SER A 54 11.65 5.34 2.35
N ILE A 55 11.14 5.11 3.55
CA ILE A 55 9.70 5.09 3.79
C ILE A 55 9.09 6.50 3.61
N LEU A 56 7.78 6.57 3.39
CA LEU A 56 7.02 7.81 3.23
C LEU A 56 7.59 8.77 2.15
N ALA A 57 8.30 8.25 1.15
CA ALA A 57 9.04 9.06 0.17
C ALA A 57 8.15 9.99 -0.67
N SER A 58 6.85 9.69 -0.80
CA SER A 58 5.88 10.57 -1.47
C SER A 58 5.32 11.69 -0.59
N LEU A 59 5.56 11.62 0.73
CA LEU A 59 5.03 12.56 1.72
C LEU A 59 6.12 13.46 2.33
N MET A 60 7.33 12.94 2.49
CA MET A 60 8.40 13.69 3.14
C MET A 60 9.81 13.26 2.69
N PRO A 61 10.81 14.15 2.83
CA PRO A 61 12.20 13.81 2.57
C PRO A 61 12.75 12.69 3.48
N PRO A 62 13.79 11.96 3.04
CA PRO A 62 14.40 10.88 3.81
C PRO A 62 14.83 11.29 5.21
N GLU A 63 15.37 12.49 5.36
CA GLU A 63 15.86 13.04 6.64
C GLU A 63 14.76 13.10 7.69
N VAL A 64 13.54 13.45 7.26
CA VAL A 64 12.35 13.53 8.12
C VAL A 64 11.82 12.13 8.44
N SER A 65 11.77 11.25 7.44
CA SER A 65 11.28 9.87 7.60
C SER A 65 12.23 8.96 8.40
N SER A 66 13.51 9.33 8.53
CA SER A 66 14.57 8.51 9.12
C SER A 66 14.27 8.06 10.56
N ARG A 67 13.65 8.94 11.36
CA ARG A 67 13.26 8.62 12.75
C ARG A 67 12.22 7.51 12.78
N LEU A 68 11.20 7.58 11.93
CA LEU A 68 10.19 6.54 11.82
C LEU A 68 10.80 5.24 11.29
N GLN A 69 11.69 5.33 10.30
CA GLN A 69 12.39 4.16 9.76
C GLN A 69 13.17 3.43 10.85
N HIS A 70 13.91 4.18 11.68
CA HIS A 70 14.64 3.62 12.80
C HIS A 70 13.70 2.95 13.80
N ARG A 71 12.58 3.60 14.16
CA ARG A 71 11.57 3.01 15.06
C ARG A 71 10.97 1.72 14.51
N LEU A 72 10.64 1.66 13.22
CA LEU A 72 10.12 0.44 12.60
C LEU A 72 11.14 -0.71 12.68
N THR A 73 12.41 -0.43 12.41
CA THR A 73 13.48 -1.42 12.56
C THR A 73 13.66 -1.86 14.02
N GLU A 74 13.64 -0.94 14.99
CA GLU A 74 13.69 -1.26 16.43
C GLU A 74 12.52 -2.14 16.87
N MET A 75 11.34 -1.94 16.29
CA MET A 75 10.16 -2.78 16.52
C MET A 75 10.26 -4.18 15.88
N GLY A 76 11.29 -4.44 15.08
CA GLY A 76 11.51 -5.72 14.42
C GLY A 76 10.97 -5.81 12.98
N VAL A 77 10.56 -4.70 12.38
CA VAL A 77 10.19 -4.69 10.95
C VAL A 77 11.46 -4.87 10.11
N HIS A 78 11.50 -5.89 9.26
CA HIS A 78 12.56 -6.06 8.29
C HIS A 78 12.31 -5.18 7.07
N LEU A 79 12.99 -4.03 7.01
CA LEU A 79 12.87 -3.06 5.92
C LEU A 79 13.82 -3.39 4.76
N LEU A 80 13.23 -3.69 3.60
CA LEU A 80 13.91 -3.96 2.34
C LEU A 80 13.59 -2.84 1.34
N LEU A 81 14.29 -1.73 1.50
CA LEU A 81 14.19 -0.57 0.61
C LEU A 81 14.97 -0.80 -0.69
N LYS A 82 14.68 0.01 -1.71
CA LYS A 82 15.21 -0.18 -3.08
C LYS A 82 15.05 -1.63 -3.58
N SER A 83 13.94 -2.28 -3.20
CA SER A 83 13.67 -3.68 -3.50
C SER A 83 12.27 -3.82 -4.07
N GLN A 84 12.15 -4.64 -5.12
CA GLN A 84 10.91 -4.80 -5.87
C GLN A 84 10.44 -6.25 -5.85
N LEU A 85 9.14 -6.47 -5.64
CA LEU A 85 8.52 -7.79 -5.85
C LEU A 85 8.44 -8.11 -7.35
N GLN A 86 9.00 -9.25 -7.74
CA GLN A 86 9.03 -9.75 -9.12
C GLN A 86 8.03 -10.88 -9.36
N GLY A 87 7.74 -11.68 -8.33
CA GLY A 87 6.85 -12.83 -8.47
C GLY A 87 6.33 -13.35 -7.14
N LEU A 88 5.17 -14.02 -7.19
CA LEU A 88 4.57 -14.73 -6.09
C LEU A 88 4.16 -16.12 -6.55
N GLU A 89 4.59 -17.13 -5.82
CA GLU A 89 4.24 -18.53 -6.05
C GLU A 89 3.67 -19.12 -4.77
N LYS A 90 2.57 -19.87 -4.87
CA LYS A 90 2.04 -20.62 -3.71
C LYS A 90 2.89 -21.87 -3.51
N THR A 91 3.28 -22.12 -2.27
CA THR A 91 4.01 -23.32 -1.84
C THR A 91 3.16 -24.09 -0.82
N ASP A 92 3.57 -25.31 -0.51
CA ASP A 92 2.92 -26.12 0.54
C ASP A 92 3.00 -25.45 1.92
N SER A 93 4.00 -24.60 2.14
CA SER A 93 4.30 -23.89 3.39
C SER A 93 3.93 -22.40 3.37
N GLY A 94 3.29 -21.90 2.32
CA GLY A 94 2.83 -20.51 2.23
C GLY A 94 2.95 -19.91 0.83
N ILE A 95 3.68 -18.80 0.74
CA ILE A 95 3.86 -18.01 -0.48
C ILE A 95 5.35 -17.68 -0.60
N LEU A 96 5.98 -18.14 -1.67
CA LEU A 96 7.32 -17.74 -2.06
C LEU A 96 7.25 -16.40 -2.83
N ALA A 97 7.83 -15.36 -2.24
CA ALA A 97 7.98 -14.06 -2.87
C ALA A 97 9.38 -13.91 -3.45
N THR A 98 9.47 -13.77 -4.77
CA THR A 98 10.71 -13.46 -5.47
C THR A 98 10.86 -11.95 -5.57
N LEU A 99 11.96 -11.42 -5.04
CA LEU A 99 12.33 -10.02 -5.12
C LEU A 99 13.38 -9.80 -6.22
N ASP A 100 13.72 -8.54 -6.46
CA ASP A 100 14.86 -8.17 -7.28
C ASP A 100 16.17 -8.82 -6.77
N ARG A 101 17.11 -9.02 -7.71
CA ARG A 101 18.40 -9.71 -7.46
C ARG A 101 18.22 -11.17 -7.00
N GLN A 102 17.15 -11.83 -7.45
CA GLN A 102 16.86 -13.25 -7.18
C GLN A 102 16.77 -13.61 -5.69
N ARG A 103 16.51 -12.63 -4.82
CA ARG A 103 16.24 -12.91 -3.41
C ARG A 103 14.84 -13.50 -3.28
N CYS A 104 14.70 -14.55 -2.49
CA CYS A 104 13.40 -15.17 -2.22
C CYS A 104 13.09 -15.13 -0.73
N ILE A 105 11.85 -14.86 -0.38
CA ILE A 105 11.35 -14.86 0.99
C ILE A 105 10.04 -15.64 1.02
N GLU A 106 9.93 -16.58 1.95
CA GLU A 106 8.69 -17.33 2.14
C GLU A 106 7.86 -16.72 3.27
N VAL A 107 6.58 -16.47 3.01
CA VAL A 107 5.64 -15.81 3.92
C VAL A 107 4.27 -16.46 3.88
N ASP A 108 3.42 -16.16 4.87
CA ASP A 108 2.07 -16.72 4.96
C ASP A 108 1.03 -15.77 4.34
N ALA A 109 1.32 -14.47 4.34
CA ALA A 109 0.49 -13.44 3.73
C ALA A 109 1.34 -12.39 3.02
N VAL A 110 0.80 -11.86 1.90
CA VAL A 110 1.37 -10.74 1.16
C VAL A 110 0.31 -9.67 1.02
N ILE A 111 0.59 -8.45 1.49
CA ILE A 111 -0.32 -7.31 1.46
C ILE A 111 0.23 -6.23 0.53
N ALA A 112 -0.57 -5.79 -0.43
CA ALA A 112 -0.27 -4.67 -1.30
C ALA A 112 -0.73 -3.35 -0.65
N ALA A 113 0.23 -2.47 -0.41
CA ALA A 113 0.06 -1.12 0.13
C ALA A 113 0.80 -0.08 -0.74
N THR A 114 0.81 -0.28 -2.06
CA THR A 114 1.58 0.52 -3.04
C THR A 114 0.92 1.85 -3.41
N GLY A 115 -0.17 2.23 -2.74
CA GLY A 115 -0.92 3.46 -2.96
C GLY A 115 -2.32 3.21 -3.51
N LEU A 116 -3.13 4.27 -3.52
CA LEU A 116 -4.50 4.25 -4.01
C LEU A 116 -4.58 4.97 -5.36
N ARG A 117 -5.42 4.43 -6.25
CA ARG A 117 -5.74 5.04 -7.52
C ARG A 117 -7.21 5.46 -7.50
N PRO A 118 -7.53 6.73 -7.85
CA PRO A 118 -8.91 7.15 -8.01
C PRO A 118 -9.69 6.30 -9.01
N GLU A 119 -10.89 5.85 -8.62
CA GLU A 119 -11.87 5.30 -9.54
C GLU A 119 -12.44 6.42 -10.42
N THR A 120 -12.24 6.33 -11.74
CA THR A 120 -12.58 7.39 -12.70
C THR A 120 -13.42 6.87 -13.87
N ALA A 121 -13.78 5.59 -13.89
CA ALA A 121 -14.49 4.96 -15.00
C ALA A 121 -15.86 5.59 -15.23
N LEU A 122 -16.63 5.84 -14.16
CA LEU A 122 -17.94 6.48 -14.25
C LEU A 122 -17.83 7.90 -14.80
N ALA A 123 -16.93 8.71 -14.23
CA ALA A 123 -16.71 10.09 -14.64
C ALA A 123 -16.24 10.19 -16.10
N ARG A 124 -15.34 9.29 -16.53
CA ARG A 124 -14.89 9.20 -17.93
C ARG A 124 -16.03 8.82 -18.87
N ARG A 125 -16.89 7.86 -18.48
CA ARG A 125 -18.08 7.49 -19.25
C ARG A 125 -19.10 8.62 -19.34
N ALA A 126 -19.18 9.46 -18.32
CA ALA A 126 -20.03 10.65 -18.29
C ALA A 126 -19.44 11.83 -19.09
N GLY A 127 -18.28 11.67 -19.74
CA GLY A 127 -17.66 12.72 -20.54
C GLY A 127 -16.97 13.83 -19.72
N LEU A 128 -16.68 13.57 -18.45
CA LEU A 128 -16.01 14.55 -17.58
C LEU A 128 -14.51 14.62 -17.87
N THR A 129 -13.91 15.78 -17.66
CA THR A 129 -12.45 15.96 -17.74
C THR A 129 -11.76 15.19 -16.61
N ILE A 130 -10.81 14.32 -16.98
CA ILE A 130 -10.06 13.46 -16.06
C ILE A 130 -8.55 13.71 -16.18
N ASN A 131 -7.86 13.76 -15.04
CA ASN A 131 -6.39 13.66 -14.92
C ASN A 131 -6.04 12.43 -14.05
N ARG A 132 -5.32 12.59 -12.92
CA ARG A 132 -5.16 11.54 -11.91
C ARG A 132 -6.50 11.18 -11.23
N GLY A 133 -7.44 12.13 -11.21
CA GLY A 133 -8.82 12.01 -10.75
C GLY A 133 -9.74 12.89 -11.60
N VAL A 134 -11.00 13.04 -11.20
CA VAL A 134 -11.95 14.00 -11.79
C VAL A 134 -11.42 15.42 -11.60
N CYS A 135 -11.33 16.22 -12.66
CA CYS A 135 -10.94 17.63 -12.55
C CYS A 135 -12.11 18.46 -12.03
N VAL A 136 -11.85 19.33 -11.06
CA VAL A 136 -12.84 20.26 -10.52
C VAL A 136 -12.23 21.63 -10.27
N ASP A 137 -13.07 22.65 -10.22
CA ASP A 137 -12.66 23.99 -9.78
C ASP A 137 -12.61 24.13 -8.24
N SER A 138 -12.34 25.35 -7.75
CA SER A 138 -12.32 25.66 -6.31
C SER A 138 -13.67 25.48 -5.61
N TYR A 139 -14.76 25.35 -6.36
CA TYR A 139 -16.12 25.08 -5.87
C TYR A 139 -16.50 23.61 -6.00
N LEU A 140 -15.55 22.73 -6.34
CA LEU A 140 -15.74 21.28 -6.55
C LEU A 140 -16.58 20.92 -7.78
N GLN A 141 -16.80 21.89 -8.67
CA GLN A 141 -17.59 21.71 -9.89
C GLN A 141 -16.74 21.08 -10.99
N THR A 142 -17.29 20.07 -11.68
CA THR A 142 -16.60 19.39 -12.78
C THR A 142 -16.71 20.18 -14.08
N SER A 143 -16.23 19.60 -15.19
CA SER A 143 -16.45 20.15 -16.54
C SER A 143 -17.93 20.17 -16.97
N ASN A 144 -18.82 19.53 -16.21
CA ASN A 144 -20.27 19.65 -16.36
C ASN A 144 -20.83 20.47 -15.18
N ALA A 145 -21.65 21.48 -15.48
CA ALA A 145 -22.15 22.44 -14.49
C ALA A 145 -23.06 21.82 -13.43
N ASP A 146 -23.72 20.69 -13.72
CA ASP A 146 -24.63 20.02 -12.81
C ASP A 146 -23.96 18.89 -12.02
N ILE A 147 -22.65 18.65 -12.25
CA ILE A 147 -21.92 17.53 -11.65
C ILE A 147 -20.74 18.08 -10.82
N TYR A 148 -20.67 17.64 -9.58
CA TYR A 148 -19.64 17.99 -8.60
C TYR A 148 -18.91 16.72 -8.14
N ALA A 149 -17.65 16.85 -7.71
CA ALA A 149 -16.88 15.74 -7.16
C ALA A 149 -16.11 16.15 -5.91
N LEU A 150 -16.18 15.33 -4.84
CA LEU A 150 -15.41 15.51 -3.61
C LEU A 150 -14.74 14.21 -3.14
N GLY A 151 -13.78 14.32 -2.21
CA GLY A 151 -13.02 13.19 -1.66
C GLY A 151 -11.77 12.81 -2.48
N GLY A 152 -11.27 11.58 -2.28
CA GLY A 152 -10.00 11.10 -2.86
C GLY A 152 -9.95 10.98 -4.39
N HIS A 153 -11.01 11.41 -5.08
CA HIS A 153 -11.21 11.21 -6.51
C HIS A 153 -11.00 12.47 -7.35
N PHE A 154 -10.62 13.63 -6.79
CA PHE A 154 -10.45 14.85 -7.56
C PHE A 154 -9.12 15.57 -7.31
N ARG A 155 -8.71 16.41 -8.27
CA ARG A 155 -7.67 17.43 -8.09
C ARG A 155 -8.07 18.72 -8.82
N PRO A 156 -7.65 19.90 -8.30
CA PRO A 156 -7.72 21.14 -9.05
C PRO A 156 -6.84 21.10 -10.31
#